data_AF-A0ABD3U506-F1
#
_entry.id   AF-A0ABD3U506-F1
#
_cell.length_a   1.000
_cell.length_b   1.000
_cell.length_c   1.000
_cell.angle_alpha   90.00
_cell.angle_beta   90.00
_cell.angle_gamma   90.00
#
_symmetry.space_group_name_H-M   'P 1'
#
loop_
_entity.id
_entity.type
_entity.pdbx_description
1 polymer ?
#
loop_
_entity_poly.entity_id
_entity_poly.type
_entity_poly.pdbx_seq_one_letter_code
_entity_poly.pdbx_strand_id
1 'polypeptide(L)'
;MLLNFRKEILPFITSTENQHIVEDVNDDCSDILVVSDSMAIAAHNEDANVALVGHTYLIKGILANGICFTAYTYAGELPSCAFGFNSHGLAFTLNSVPPSEHEIAAGAIGRNFISRDLLEAQNIDDALARIQSSEISIGHSYNLIDLKTRRILNVETASRNRYSVHEIGAVPFFHANMYIHLKVDQAKDDNSISRQKRAALLPKGSKNDFLSLLGDENKAAKYPIYMTGPLLYTLCTAVIDLDEKTLSIIEGNPKERKSTYVFSM
;
A
#
# COMPACT_ATOMS: atom_id res chain seq x y z
N MET A 1 6.51 -20.46 -2.30
CA MET A 1 5.05 -20.63 -2.12
C MET A 1 4.60 -20.13 -0.75
N LEU A 2 5.17 -20.63 0.36
CA LEU A 2 4.76 -20.23 1.72
C LEU A 2 4.86 -18.71 2.01
N LEU A 3 5.89 -18.03 1.47
CA LEU A 3 6.06 -16.57 1.63
C LEU A 3 4.82 -15.78 1.19
N ASN A 4 4.13 -16.23 0.13
CA ASN A 4 2.93 -15.57 -0.40
C ASN A 4 1.64 -15.85 0.39
N PHE A 5 1.74 -16.61 1.48
CA PHE A 5 0.64 -16.91 2.39
C PHE A 5 0.98 -16.56 3.84
N ARG A 6 2.11 -15.89 4.09
CA ARG A 6 2.62 -15.64 5.46
C ARG A 6 1.56 -14.97 6.33
N LYS A 7 0.96 -13.88 5.85
CA LYS A 7 -0.06 -13.16 6.62
C LYS A 7 -1.32 -14.01 6.74
N GLU A 8 -1.72 -14.71 5.68
CA GLU A 8 -2.93 -15.53 5.60
C GLU A 8 -2.93 -16.71 6.57
N ILE A 9 -1.75 -17.27 6.86
CA ILE A 9 -1.60 -18.39 7.79
C ILE A 9 -1.53 -17.91 9.25
N LEU A 10 -0.94 -16.74 9.48
CA LEU A 10 -0.60 -16.27 10.83
C LEU A 10 -1.79 -16.23 11.81
N PRO A 11 -3.00 -15.74 11.45
CA PRO A 11 -4.16 -15.76 12.34
C PRO A 11 -4.62 -17.14 12.80
N PHE A 12 -4.19 -18.21 12.10
CA PHE A 12 -4.61 -19.58 12.39
C PHE A 12 -3.52 -20.40 13.10
N ILE A 13 -2.35 -19.80 13.35
CA ILE A 13 -1.30 -20.43 14.16
C ILE A 13 -1.64 -20.17 15.63
N THR A 14 -2.00 -21.22 16.36
CA THR A 14 -2.27 -21.13 17.79
C THR A 14 -1.04 -20.63 18.54
N SER A 15 -1.16 -19.50 19.24
CA SER A 15 -0.15 -19.04 20.18
C SER A 15 -0.12 -19.99 21.38
N THR A 16 0.83 -20.93 21.41
CA THR A 16 1.15 -21.65 22.66
C THR A 16 1.64 -20.63 23.68
N GLU A 17 1.12 -20.70 24.93
CA GLU A 17 1.22 -19.74 26.04
C GLU A 17 2.63 -19.29 26.50
N ASN A 18 3.70 -19.55 25.74
CA ASN A 18 5.08 -19.19 26.11
C ASN A 18 5.95 -18.63 24.97
N GLN A 19 5.37 -18.21 23.85
CA GLN A 19 6.14 -17.41 22.91
C GLN A 19 6.07 -15.96 23.35
N HIS A 20 7.22 -15.39 23.76
CA HIS A 20 7.44 -13.96 23.63
C HIS A 20 6.94 -13.59 22.23
N ILE A 21 5.82 -12.88 22.15
CA ILE A 21 5.35 -12.30 20.91
C ILE A 21 6.49 -11.38 20.51
N VAL A 22 7.37 -11.85 19.65
CA VAL A 22 8.21 -10.97 18.85
C VAL A 22 7.18 -10.04 18.25
N GLU A 23 7.17 -8.77 18.67
CA GLU A 23 6.26 -7.77 18.11
C GLU A 23 6.29 -7.99 16.60
N ASP A 24 5.22 -8.55 16.06
CA ASP A 24 5.19 -8.89 14.64
C ASP A 24 5.22 -7.53 13.96
N VAL A 25 6.39 -7.20 13.40
CA VAL A 25 6.61 -5.93 12.74
C VAL A 25 5.76 -6.00 11.48
N ASN A 26 4.53 -5.53 11.62
CA ASN A 26 3.59 -5.42 10.52
C ASN A 26 4.08 -4.34 9.56
N ASP A 27 3.79 -4.55 8.29
CA ASP A 27 4.07 -3.58 7.25
C ASP A 27 3.10 -2.42 7.48
N ASP A 28 3.67 -1.27 7.83
CA ASP A 28 2.96 -0.15 8.42
C ASP A 28 3.10 1.04 7.46
N CYS A 29 2.62 0.92 6.22
CA CYS A 29 2.77 1.90 5.14
C CYS A 29 1.89 3.16 5.30
N SER A 30 2.21 4.23 4.55
CA SER A 30 1.45 5.49 4.55
C SER A 30 1.20 5.98 3.13
N ASP A 31 -0.04 6.32 2.81
CA ASP A 31 -0.42 6.95 1.54
C ASP A 31 -0.94 8.38 1.74
N ILE A 32 -0.74 9.21 0.73
CA ILE A 32 -1.47 10.46 0.54
C ILE A 32 -1.89 10.61 -0.93
N LEU A 33 -3.18 10.85 -1.13
CA LEU A 33 -3.83 10.83 -2.43
C LEU A 33 -4.63 12.12 -2.65
N VAL A 34 -4.67 12.63 -3.87
CA VAL A 34 -5.62 13.69 -4.26
C VAL A 34 -5.90 13.65 -5.75
N VAL A 35 -7.12 14.03 -6.13
CA VAL A 35 -7.49 14.32 -7.51
C VAL A 35 -8.25 15.65 -7.53
N SER A 36 -7.54 16.73 -7.87
CA SER A 36 -8.12 18.07 -8.05
C SER A 36 -7.86 18.57 -9.47
N ASP A 37 -8.41 19.74 -9.81
CA ASP A 37 -8.15 20.41 -11.08
C ASP A 37 -6.67 20.77 -11.28
N SER A 38 -5.92 20.97 -10.19
CA SER A 38 -4.52 21.41 -10.23
C SER A 38 -3.50 20.31 -10.00
N MET A 39 -3.90 19.16 -9.45
CA MET A 39 -2.99 18.08 -9.06
C MET A 39 -3.73 16.75 -8.94
N ALA A 40 -3.23 15.70 -9.60
CA ALA A 40 -3.65 14.33 -9.36
C ALA A 40 -2.44 13.44 -9.04
N ILE A 41 -2.28 13.09 -7.77
CA ILE A 41 -1.10 12.37 -7.26
C ILE A 41 -1.52 11.32 -6.22
N ALA A 42 -0.89 10.16 -6.29
CA ALA A 42 -0.80 9.20 -5.20
C ALA A 42 0.66 9.06 -4.76
N ALA A 43 0.95 9.26 -3.48
CA ALA A 43 2.29 9.05 -2.92
C ALA A 43 2.21 8.06 -1.75
N HIS A 44 3.20 7.17 -1.68
CA HIS A 44 3.17 6.00 -0.81
C HIS A 44 4.55 5.76 -0.18
N ASN A 45 4.63 5.70 1.14
CA ASN A 45 5.77 5.15 1.86
C ASN A 45 5.57 3.65 2.03
N GLU A 46 6.54 2.88 1.54
CA GLU A 46 6.61 1.45 1.78
C GLU A 46 7.43 1.20 3.04
N ASP A 47 6.76 0.84 4.13
CA ASP A 47 7.35 0.64 5.45
C ASP A 47 7.35 -0.84 5.80
N ALA A 48 8.53 -1.40 6.08
CA ALA A 48 8.67 -2.81 6.37
C ALA A 48 9.72 -3.08 7.45
N ASN A 49 9.85 -4.34 7.88
CA ASN A 49 10.91 -4.73 8.80
C ASN A 49 12.29 -4.36 8.21
N VAL A 50 13.19 -3.82 9.05
CA VAL A 50 14.56 -3.43 8.66
C VAL A 50 15.35 -4.57 8.00
N ALA A 51 15.01 -5.83 8.30
CA ALA A 51 15.60 -7.00 7.67
C ALA A 51 15.32 -7.10 6.16
N LEU A 52 14.36 -6.35 5.63
CA LEU A 52 14.08 -6.27 4.18
C LEU A 52 14.89 -5.20 3.46
N VAL A 53 15.68 -4.38 4.16
CA VAL A 53 16.59 -3.42 3.53
C VAL A 53 17.60 -4.18 2.65
N GLY A 54 17.64 -3.85 1.36
CA GLY A 54 18.48 -4.55 0.37
C GLY A 54 17.90 -5.87 -0.15
N HIS A 55 16.69 -6.25 0.25
CA HIS A 55 15.99 -7.46 -0.16
C HIS A 55 14.69 -7.14 -0.92
N THR A 56 14.67 -6.03 -1.65
CA THR A 56 13.55 -5.60 -2.49
C THR A 56 14.00 -5.40 -3.93
N TYR A 57 13.05 -5.58 -4.86
CA TYR A 57 13.32 -5.58 -6.29
C TYR A 57 12.21 -4.89 -7.06
N LEU A 58 12.58 -4.33 -8.21
CA LEU A 58 11.65 -3.98 -9.26
C LEU A 58 11.63 -5.09 -10.31
N ILE A 59 10.46 -5.65 -10.56
CA ILE A 59 10.26 -6.68 -11.58
C ILE A 59 9.48 -6.09 -12.73
N LYS A 60 10.09 -6.15 -13.93
CA LYS A 60 9.38 -5.92 -15.19
C LYS A 60 8.98 -7.26 -15.80
N GLY A 61 7.67 -7.54 -15.84
CA GLY A 61 7.11 -8.74 -16.46
C GLY A 61 6.54 -8.43 -17.84
N ILE A 62 6.77 -9.32 -18.81
CA ILE A 62 6.12 -9.28 -20.13
C ILE A 62 5.41 -10.63 -20.31
N LEU A 63 4.10 -10.58 -20.45
CA LEU A 63 3.24 -11.75 -20.57
C LEU A 63 3.08 -12.17 -22.03
N ALA A 64 2.69 -13.43 -22.25
CA ALA A 64 2.52 -13.99 -23.59
C ALA A 64 1.42 -13.28 -24.41
N ASN A 65 0.45 -12.65 -23.74
CA ASN A 65 -0.60 -11.83 -24.36
C ASN A 65 -0.14 -10.38 -24.66
N GLY A 66 1.13 -10.04 -24.40
CA GLY A 66 1.70 -8.73 -24.66
C GLY A 66 1.53 -7.71 -23.54
N ILE A 67 0.78 -8.03 -22.46
CA ILE A 67 0.69 -7.14 -21.30
C ILE A 67 2.07 -7.08 -20.63
N CYS A 68 2.52 -5.86 -20.34
CA CYS A 68 3.74 -5.61 -19.59
C CYS A 68 3.39 -4.93 -18.27
N PHE A 69 4.11 -5.27 -17.20
CA PHE A 69 3.97 -4.58 -15.91
C PHE A 69 5.33 -4.32 -15.27
N THR A 70 5.38 -3.34 -14.37
CA THR A 70 6.50 -3.11 -13.45
C THR A 70 5.95 -3.07 -12.04
N ALA A 71 6.55 -3.84 -11.13
CA ALA A 71 6.08 -3.97 -9.76
C ALA A 71 7.23 -3.99 -8.75
N TYR A 72 7.01 -3.37 -7.60
CA TYR A 72 7.89 -3.49 -6.44
C TYR A 72 7.55 -4.75 -5.65
N THR A 73 8.57 -5.52 -5.26
CA THR A 73 8.39 -6.77 -4.53
C THR A 73 9.48 -6.99 -3.50
N TYR A 74 9.15 -7.70 -2.44
CA TYR A 74 10.12 -8.31 -1.55
C TYR A 74 10.68 -9.60 -2.15
N ALA A 75 11.90 -9.96 -1.75
CA ALA A 75 12.57 -11.19 -2.17
C ALA A 75 11.70 -12.43 -1.91
N GLY A 76 11.39 -13.18 -2.98
CA GLY A 76 10.65 -14.46 -2.89
C GLY A 76 9.12 -14.34 -2.87
N GLU A 77 8.58 -13.12 -2.81
CA GLU A 77 7.15 -12.86 -2.98
C GLU A 77 6.76 -12.69 -4.46
N LEU A 78 5.47 -12.82 -4.76
CA LEU A 78 4.91 -12.51 -6.06
C LEU A 78 4.90 -10.99 -6.25
N PRO A 79 5.20 -10.49 -7.46
CA PRO A 79 4.97 -9.09 -7.77
C PRO A 79 3.45 -8.81 -7.75
N SER A 80 2.91 -7.84 -7.02
CA SER A 80 3.53 -6.92 -6.06
C SER A 80 3.04 -7.18 -4.63
N CYS A 81 3.78 -6.70 -3.64
CA CYS A 81 3.34 -6.64 -2.24
C CYS A 81 3.19 -5.19 -1.73
N ALA A 82 3.31 -4.20 -2.63
CA ALA A 82 3.40 -2.77 -2.30
C ALA A 82 2.74 -1.91 -3.39
N PHE A 83 3.41 -1.75 -4.53
CA PHE A 83 2.91 -0.95 -5.64
C PHE A 83 3.37 -1.49 -7.00
N GLY A 84 2.68 -1.08 -8.05
CA GLY A 84 3.03 -1.45 -9.41
C GLY A 84 2.13 -0.78 -10.44
N PHE A 85 2.48 -0.96 -11.71
CA PHE A 85 1.71 -0.47 -12.84
C PHE A 85 1.87 -1.38 -14.07
N ASN A 86 0.96 -1.24 -15.02
CA ASN A 86 0.94 -2.01 -16.25
C ASN A 86 0.83 -1.16 -17.52
N SER A 87 0.99 -1.81 -18.67
CA SER A 87 0.96 -1.21 -20.00
C SER A 87 -0.42 -0.70 -20.43
N HIS A 88 -1.45 -0.89 -19.60
CA HIS A 88 -2.78 -0.34 -19.82
C HIS A 88 -2.97 1.02 -19.16
N GLY A 89 -1.94 1.55 -18.47
CA GLY A 89 -2.02 2.80 -17.73
C GLY A 89 -2.73 2.66 -16.39
N LEU A 90 -2.75 1.44 -15.84
CA LEU A 90 -3.28 1.13 -14.52
C LEU A 90 -2.12 0.94 -13.54
N ALA A 91 -2.21 1.63 -12.42
CA ALA A 91 -1.28 1.54 -11.31
C ALA A 91 -2.02 1.30 -10.00
N PHE A 92 -1.30 0.85 -8.98
CA PHE A 92 -1.83 0.77 -7.64
C PHE A 92 -0.75 0.88 -6.57
N THR A 93 -1.16 1.32 -5.38
CA THR A 93 -0.45 1.13 -4.11
C THR A 93 -1.36 0.36 -3.15
N LEU A 94 -0.80 -0.25 -2.10
CA LEU A 94 -1.60 -1.00 -1.13
C LEU A 94 -1.02 -0.93 0.28
N ASN A 95 -1.91 -0.93 1.26
CA ASN A 95 -1.58 -1.06 2.68
C ASN A 95 -2.30 -2.26 3.29
N SER A 96 -1.62 -2.95 4.20
CA SER A 96 -2.27 -3.94 5.06
C SER A 96 -3.21 -3.24 6.04
N VAL A 97 -4.47 -3.70 6.16
CA VAL A 97 -5.43 -3.23 7.16
C VAL A 97 -6.00 -4.45 7.90
N PRO A 98 -5.32 -4.93 8.95
CA PRO A 98 -5.68 -6.19 9.59
C PRO A 98 -7.01 -6.04 10.38
N PRO A 99 -8.06 -6.81 10.04
CA PRO A 99 -9.23 -6.88 10.90
C PRO A 99 -8.90 -7.71 12.16
N SER A 100 -9.79 -7.72 13.15
CA SER A 100 -9.66 -8.60 14.32
C SER A 100 -9.72 -10.07 13.89
N GLU A 101 -9.08 -10.98 14.65
CA GLU A 101 -8.95 -12.39 14.25
C GLU A 101 -10.29 -13.08 13.94
N HIS A 102 -11.36 -12.77 14.69
CA HIS A 102 -12.70 -13.35 14.47
C HIS A 102 -13.37 -12.93 13.16
N GLU A 103 -12.86 -11.87 12.52
CA GLU A 103 -13.32 -11.38 11.23
C GLU A 103 -12.66 -12.10 10.04
N ILE A 104 -11.59 -12.88 10.28
CA ILE A 104 -10.80 -13.55 9.26
C ILE A 104 -11.34 -14.96 8.99
N ALA A 105 -11.59 -15.28 7.72
CA ALA A 105 -12.02 -16.61 7.28
C ALA A 105 -10.84 -17.37 6.63
N ALA A 106 -10.77 -18.67 6.91
CA ALA A 106 -9.79 -19.57 6.29
C ALA A 106 -10.24 -19.99 4.88
N GLY A 107 -9.27 -20.38 4.04
CA GLY A 107 -9.53 -20.93 2.69
C GLY A 107 -9.74 -19.90 1.58
N ALA A 108 -9.69 -18.62 1.93
CA ALA A 108 -9.79 -17.48 1.01
C ALA A 108 -8.45 -17.18 0.30
N ILE A 109 -8.48 -16.36 -0.75
CA ILE A 109 -7.34 -15.96 -1.59
C ILE A 109 -6.41 -15.02 -0.82
N GLY A 110 -5.11 -15.30 -0.88
CA GLY A 110 -4.08 -14.45 -0.25
C GLY A 110 -3.80 -13.17 -1.03
N ARG A 111 -3.45 -12.11 -0.30
CA ARG A 111 -3.29 -10.75 -0.85
C ARG A 111 -2.32 -10.68 -2.03
N ASN A 112 -1.21 -11.43 -1.95
CA ASN A 112 -0.15 -11.39 -2.97
C ASN A 112 -0.63 -11.96 -4.32
N PHE A 113 -1.65 -12.81 -4.32
CA PHE A 113 -2.25 -13.31 -5.55
C PHE A 113 -3.20 -12.29 -6.16
N ILE A 114 -3.92 -11.54 -5.32
CA ILE A 114 -4.84 -10.47 -5.74
C ILE A 114 -4.04 -9.31 -6.32
N SER A 115 -3.03 -8.81 -5.61
CA SER A 115 -2.15 -7.75 -6.11
C SER A 115 -1.39 -8.17 -7.36
N ARG A 116 -1.02 -9.45 -7.49
CA ARG A 116 -0.46 -9.98 -8.73
C ARG A 116 -1.46 -9.94 -9.89
N ASP A 117 -2.70 -10.33 -9.65
CA ASP A 117 -3.76 -10.32 -10.65
C ASP A 117 -4.11 -8.89 -11.11
N LEU A 118 -4.02 -7.90 -10.21
CA LEU A 118 -4.22 -6.48 -10.52
C LEU A 118 -3.23 -5.95 -11.59
N LEU A 119 -2.03 -6.52 -11.70
CA LEU A 119 -1.05 -6.12 -12.73
C LEU A 119 -1.51 -6.47 -14.15
N GLU A 120 -2.54 -7.31 -14.31
CA GLU A 120 -3.14 -7.67 -15.60
C GLU A 120 -4.48 -6.97 -15.85
N ALA A 121 -4.90 -6.07 -14.95
CA ALA A 121 -6.16 -5.34 -15.07
C ALA A 121 -6.15 -4.37 -16.25
N GLN A 122 -7.25 -4.32 -17.00
CA GLN A 122 -7.32 -3.53 -18.23
C GLN A 122 -7.66 -2.05 -18.02
N ASN A 123 -8.41 -1.77 -16.97
CA ASN A 123 -8.88 -0.45 -16.56
C ASN A 123 -9.27 -0.50 -15.07
N ILE A 124 -9.70 0.63 -14.50
CA ILE A 124 -10.04 0.70 -13.07
C ILE A 124 -11.24 -0.18 -12.69
N ASP A 125 -12.19 -0.34 -13.61
CA ASP A 125 -13.39 -1.14 -13.36
C ASP A 125 -13.06 -2.64 -13.37
N ASP A 126 -12.17 -3.09 -14.27
CA ASP A 126 -11.62 -4.45 -14.26
C ASP A 126 -10.81 -4.73 -12.99
N ALA A 127 -9.95 -3.78 -12.58
CA ALA A 127 -9.21 -3.88 -11.32
C ALA A 127 -10.15 -4.02 -10.10
N LEU A 128 -11.21 -3.21 -10.06
CA LEU A 128 -12.21 -3.28 -9.00
C LEU A 128 -12.97 -4.61 -9.03
N ALA A 129 -13.37 -5.08 -10.21
CA ALA A 129 -14.07 -6.36 -10.38
C ALA A 129 -13.20 -7.55 -9.92
N ARG A 130 -11.90 -7.53 -10.20
CA ARG A 130 -10.94 -8.54 -9.72
C ARG A 130 -10.86 -8.59 -8.20
N ILE A 131 -10.82 -7.42 -7.55
CA ILE A 131 -10.87 -7.33 -6.08
C ILE A 131 -12.20 -7.86 -5.54
N GLN A 132 -13.33 -7.44 -6.11
CA GLN A 132 -14.66 -7.81 -5.62
C GLN A 132 -15.02 -9.28 -5.83
N SER A 133 -14.51 -9.88 -6.92
CA SER A 133 -14.70 -11.31 -7.21
C SER A 133 -13.73 -12.21 -6.46
N SER A 134 -12.67 -11.64 -5.88
CA SER A 134 -11.75 -12.37 -5.02
C SER A 134 -12.36 -12.55 -3.65
N GLU A 135 -12.50 -13.79 -3.20
CA GLU A 135 -12.75 -14.06 -1.79
C GLU A 135 -11.45 -13.80 -1.02
N ILE A 136 -11.22 -12.55 -0.58
CA ILE A 136 -9.97 -12.11 0.05
C ILE A 136 -9.86 -12.67 1.47
N SER A 137 -8.69 -13.20 1.85
CA SER A 137 -8.48 -13.73 3.20
C SER A 137 -8.26 -12.65 4.25
N ILE A 138 -7.31 -11.73 4.03
CA ILE A 138 -6.94 -10.69 4.99
C ILE A 138 -7.16 -9.31 4.41
N GLY A 139 -7.55 -8.38 5.28
CA GLY A 139 -7.91 -7.04 4.89
C GLY A 139 -6.80 -6.20 4.30
N HIS A 140 -7.12 -5.51 3.21
CA HIS A 140 -6.22 -4.63 2.47
C HIS A 140 -6.94 -3.36 2.02
N SER A 141 -6.18 -2.27 1.99
CA SER A 141 -6.54 -0.99 1.38
C SER A 141 -5.79 -0.89 0.06
N TYR A 142 -6.49 -0.89 -1.07
CA TYR A 142 -5.91 -0.76 -2.40
C TYR A 142 -6.21 0.62 -2.95
N ASN A 143 -5.19 1.34 -3.42
CA ASN A 143 -5.37 2.58 -4.16
C ASN A 143 -5.26 2.27 -5.65
N LEU A 144 -6.38 2.06 -6.33
CA LEU A 144 -6.42 1.83 -7.77
C LEU A 144 -6.32 3.16 -8.51
N ILE A 145 -5.40 3.26 -9.46
CA ILE A 145 -5.04 4.50 -10.14
C ILE A 145 -5.13 4.28 -11.64
N ASP A 146 -5.98 5.05 -12.32
CA ASP A 146 -6.16 4.98 -13.76
C ASP A 146 -5.74 6.29 -14.43
N LEU A 147 -4.64 6.21 -15.16
CA LEU A 147 -4.01 7.34 -15.84
C LEU A 147 -4.80 7.82 -17.06
N LYS A 148 -5.65 6.98 -17.63
CA LYS A 148 -6.46 7.35 -18.81
C LYS A 148 -7.66 8.17 -18.39
N THR A 149 -8.32 7.75 -17.32
CA THR A 149 -9.51 8.43 -16.79
C THR A 149 -9.18 9.48 -15.74
N ARG A 150 -7.92 9.54 -15.29
CA ARG A 150 -7.43 10.46 -14.25
C ARG A 150 -8.20 10.27 -12.94
N ARG A 151 -8.39 9.02 -12.53
CA ARG A 151 -9.17 8.62 -11.35
C ARG A 151 -8.32 7.83 -10.36
N ILE A 152 -8.64 7.98 -9.08
CA ILE A 152 -8.11 7.15 -8.00
C ILE A 152 -9.28 6.63 -7.17
N LEU A 153 -9.32 5.32 -6.94
CA LEU A 153 -10.24 4.68 -6.01
C LEU A 153 -9.44 4.08 -4.85
N ASN A 154 -9.78 4.42 -3.62
CA ASN A 154 -9.36 3.67 -2.44
C ASN A 154 -10.40 2.56 -2.17
N VAL A 155 -9.94 1.32 -2.06
CA VAL A 155 -10.77 0.13 -1.90
C VAL A 155 -10.31 -0.62 -0.67
N GLU A 156 -11.09 -0.52 0.40
CA GLU A 156 -10.88 -1.31 1.61
C GLU A 156 -11.62 -2.64 1.50
N THR A 157 -10.94 -3.71 1.86
CA THR A 157 -11.43 -5.09 1.73
C THR A 157 -11.26 -5.85 3.03
N ALA A 158 -12.12 -6.82 3.28
CA ALA A 158 -12.02 -7.74 4.39
C ALA A 158 -12.54 -9.13 3.98
N SER A 159 -12.23 -10.12 4.81
CA SER A 159 -12.76 -11.48 4.69
C SER A 159 -14.27 -11.54 4.50
N ARG A 160 -14.76 -12.61 3.86
CA ARG A 160 -16.19 -12.87 3.57
C ARG A 160 -16.80 -11.89 2.55
N ASN A 161 -16.07 -11.57 1.47
CA ASN A 161 -16.51 -10.70 0.36
C ASN A 161 -17.01 -9.32 0.81
N ARG A 162 -16.36 -8.74 1.82
CA ARG A 162 -16.69 -7.41 2.32
C ARG A 162 -15.72 -6.41 1.73
N TYR A 163 -16.27 -5.32 1.19
CA TYR A 163 -15.47 -4.24 0.65
C TYR A 163 -16.22 -2.91 0.76
N SER A 164 -15.46 -1.83 0.67
CA SER A 164 -15.96 -0.46 0.56
C SER A 164 -15.11 0.25 -0.48
N VAL A 165 -15.70 1.18 -1.23
CA VAL A 165 -15.03 1.92 -2.29
C VAL A 165 -15.19 3.41 -2.02
N HIS A 166 -14.09 4.14 -2.05
CA HIS A 166 -14.04 5.59 -1.89
C HIS A 166 -13.31 6.21 -3.08
N GLU A 167 -14.00 7.04 -3.86
CA GLU A 167 -13.38 7.80 -4.95
C GLU A 167 -12.68 9.04 -4.40
N ILE A 168 -11.40 9.20 -4.74
CA ILE A 168 -10.57 10.29 -4.26
C ILE A 168 -10.90 11.57 -5.04
N GLY A 169 -11.14 12.65 -4.30
CA GLY A 169 -11.44 13.96 -4.87
C GLY A 169 -10.41 15.03 -4.51
N ALA A 170 -10.84 16.29 -4.53
CA ALA A 170 -9.97 17.45 -4.36
C ALA A 170 -9.44 17.64 -2.93
N VAL A 171 -10.02 16.96 -1.94
CA VAL A 171 -9.54 16.98 -0.56
C VAL A 171 -8.49 15.87 -0.41
N PRO A 172 -7.24 16.19 -0.03
CA PRO A 172 -6.21 15.17 0.18
C PRO A 172 -6.63 14.10 1.18
N PHE A 173 -6.53 12.85 0.77
CA PHE A 173 -6.87 11.67 1.54
C PHE A 173 -5.60 10.99 2.03
N PHE A 174 -5.41 10.91 3.34
CA PHE A 174 -4.29 10.19 3.95
C PHE A 174 -4.80 8.87 4.54
N HIS A 175 -4.08 7.79 4.26
CA HIS A 175 -4.42 6.43 4.70
C HIS A 175 -3.17 5.73 5.24
N ALA A 176 -3.32 4.98 6.33
CA ALA A 176 -2.26 4.18 6.93
C ALA A 176 -2.70 2.71 7.01
N ASN A 177 -2.65 2.06 8.18
CA ASN A 177 -2.92 0.62 8.31
C ASN A 177 -4.18 0.29 9.12
N MET A 178 -5.15 1.21 9.11
CA MET A 178 -6.45 1.00 9.72
C MET A 178 -7.57 1.31 8.74
N TYR A 179 -8.68 0.60 8.85
CA TYR A 179 -9.89 0.88 8.07
C TYR A 179 -10.45 2.24 8.43
N ILE A 180 -10.79 3.01 7.40
CA ILE A 180 -11.38 4.35 7.49
C ILE A 180 -12.86 4.31 7.11
N HIS A 181 -13.25 3.57 6.07
CA HIS A 181 -14.60 3.64 5.50
C HIS A 181 -15.31 2.28 5.38
N LEU A 182 -14.60 1.16 5.39
CA LEU A 182 -15.17 -0.16 5.61
C LEU A 182 -15.39 -0.40 7.11
N LYS A 183 -16.61 -0.76 7.49
CA LYS A 183 -16.96 -1.06 8.89
C LYS A 183 -16.70 -2.54 9.17
N VAL A 184 -15.58 -2.82 9.83
CA VAL A 184 -15.20 -4.14 10.33
C VAL A 184 -14.57 -4.00 11.70
N ASP A 185 -14.69 -5.02 12.53
CA ASP A 185 -13.92 -5.06 13.77
C ASP A 185 -12.44 -5.17 13.40
N GLN A 186 -11.63 -4.25 13.93
CA GLN A 186 -10.21 -4.16 13.60
C GLN A 186 -9.36 -4.07 14.86
N ALA A 187 -8.16 -4.63 14.79
CA ALA A 187 -7.20 -4.50 15.88
C ALA A 187 -6.80 -3.04 16.04
N LYS A 188 -6.58 -2.62 17.30
CA LYS A 188 -6.04 -1.28 17.56
C LYS A 188 -4.57 -1.25 17.15
N ASP A 189 -4.24 -0.36 16.22
CA ASP A 189 -2.86 -0.08 15.84
C ASP A 189 -2.47 1.35 16.24
N ASP A 190 -1.68 1.45 17.32
CA ASP A 190 -1.19 2.74 17.81
C ASP A 190 -0.24 3.44 16.82
N ASN A 191 0.44 2.70 15.94
CA ASN A 191 1.30 3.26 14.90
C ASN A 191 0.45 3.99 13.85
N SER A 192 -0.48 3.28 13.19
CA SER A 192 -1.41 3.88 12.22
C SER A 192 -2.19 5.07 12.82
N ILE A 193 -2.70 4.94 14.06
CA ILE A 193 -3.39 6.06 14.74
C ILE A 193 -2.47 7.27 14.92
N SER A 194 -1.21 7.07 15.31
CA SER A 194 -0.22 8.14 15.48
C SER A 194 0.04 8.86 14.15
N ARG A 195 0.29 8.09 13.09
CA ARG A 195 0.58 8.62 11.75
C ARG A 195 -0.62 9.37 11.16
N GLN A 196 -1.83 8.84 11.30
CA GLN A 196 -3.07 9.53 10.89
C GLN A 196 -3.24 10.88 11.61
N LYS A 197 -3.04 10.91 12.94
CA LYS A 197 -3.12 12.14 13.73
C LYS A 197 -2.04 13.14 13.33
N ARG A 198 -0.82 12.67 13.09
CA ARG A 198 0.29 13.52 12.66
C ARG A 198 0.02 14.10 11.27
N ALA A 199 -0.41 13.26 10.33
CA ALA A 199 -0.77 13.69 8.98
C ALA A 199 -1.85 14.76 9.02
N ALA A 200 -2.88 14.64 9.86
CA ALA A 200 -3.95 15.65 9.99
C ALA A 200 -3.45 17.06 10.32
N LEU A 201 -2.30 17.19 11.00
CA LEU A 201 -1.71 18.47 11.41
C LEU A 201 -0.76 19.07 10.36
N LEU A 202 -0.34 18.30 9.36
CA LEU A 202 0.66 18.72 8.38
C LEU A 202 0.01 19.33 7.11
N PRO A 203 0.68 20.27 6.45
CA PRO A 203 0.24 20.80 5.16
C PRO A 203 0.08 19.72 4.08
N LYS A 204 -0.83 19.93 3.13
CA LYS A 204 -1.16 19.00 2.03
C LYS A 204 -1.58 19.76 0.75
N GLY A 205 -1.08 20.98 0.56
CA GLY A 205 -1.52 21.85 -0.53
C GLY A 205 -0.78 21.63 -1.85
N SER A 206 0.34 20.91 -1.83
CA SER A 206 1.21 20.71 -2.98
C SER A 206 1.92 19.35 -2.95
N LYS A 207 2.52 18.96 -4.08
CA LYS A 207 3.39 17.79 -4.19
C LYS A 207 4.55 17.83 -3.17
N ASN A 208 5.15 19.01 -2.97
CA ASN A 208 6.22 19.18 -1.98
C ASN A 208 5.72 19.00 -0.54
N ASP A 209 4.47 19.40 -0.26
CA ASP A 209 3.87 19.14 1.04
C ASP A 209 3.66 17.63 1.26
N PHE A 210 3.26 16.88 0.22
CA PHE A 210 3.11 15.42 0.31
C PHE A 210 4.45 14.74 0.62
N LEU A 211 5.52 15.11 -0.09
CA LEU A 211 6.87 14.60 0.17
C LEU A 211 7.38 15.00 1.55
N SER A 212 7.09 16.23 2.00
CA SER A 212 7.46 16.68 3.34
C SER A 212 6.68 15.96 4.44
N LEU A 213 5.42 15.62 4.19
CA LEU A 213 4.55 14.85 5.09
C LEU A 213 5.04 13.41 5.20
N LEU A 214 5.26 12.75 4.07
CA LEU A 214 5.79 11.38 4.03
C LEU A 214 7.23 11.30 4.56
N GLY A 215 7.98 12.40 4.52
CA GLY A 215 9.31 12.52 5.11
C GLY A 215 9.35 13.02 6.57
N ASP A 216 8.21 13.09 7.25
CA ASP A 216 8.13 13.59 8.63
C ASP A 216 8.72 12.57 9.63
N GLU A 217 9.98 12.82 10.00
CA GLU A 217 10.81 12.00 10.89
C GLU A 217 10.55 12.20 12.39
N ASN A 218 9.50 12.93 12.80
CA ASN A 218 9.29 13.46 14.17
C ASN A 218 10.00 12.62 15.27
N LYS A 219 11.24 12.99 15.59
CA LYS A 219 12.17 12.14 16.35
C LYS A 219 11.78 11.96 17.82
N ALA A 220 10.82 12.76 18.29
CA ALA A 220 10.24 12.64 19.61
C ALA A 220 9.04 11.67 19.66
N ALA A 221 8.48 11.30 18.50
CA ALA A 221 7.37 10.35 18.40
C ALA A 221 7.89 8.91 18.32
N LYS A 222 7.17 7.98 18.96
CA LYS A 222 7.44 6.54 18.84
C LYS A 222 7.18 6.03 17.41
N TYR A 223 6.19 6.62 16.74
CA TYR A 223 5.71 6.23 15.42
C TYR A 223 5.63 7.48 14.51
N PRO A 224 6.77 7.96 13.99
CA PRO A 224 6.80 8.99 12.94
C PRO A 224 6.20 8.46 11.64
N ILE A 225 5.92 9.35 10.67
CA ILE A 225 5.45 8.92 9.34
C ILE A 225 6.61 8.33 8.53
N TYR A 226 7.80 8.94 8.62
CA TYR A 226 9.01 8.39 8.02
C TYR A 226 9.78 7.55 9.05
N MET A 227 9.84 6.25 8.83
CA MET A 227 10.42 5.28 9.76
C MET A 227 11.90 5.04 9.46
N THR A 228 12.74 5.03 10.49
CA THR A 228 14.22 4.88 10.35
C THR A 228 14.79 3.74 11.21
N GLY A 229 13.93 2.87 11.75
CA GLY A 229 14.32 1.77 12.64
C GLY A 229 14.05 2.07 14.13
N PRO A 230 14.44 1.16 15.04
CA PRO A 230 15.33 0.02 14.78
C PRO A 230 14.65 -1.21 14.17
N LEU A 231 13.30 -1.31 14.19
CA LEU A 231 12.58 -2.48 13.70
C LEU A 231 11.84 -2.22 12.38
N LEU A 232 11.09 -1.12 12.29
CA LEU A 232 10.36 -0.72 11.10
C LEU A 232 11.12 0.39 10.36
N TYR A 233 11.20 0.32 9.04
CA TYR A 233 11.99 1.20 8.20
C TYR A 233 11.24 1.54 6.91
N THR A 234 11.22 2.83 6.52
CA THR A 234 10.70 3.26 5.22
C THR A 234 11.70 2.90 4.13
N LEU A 235 11.39 1.84 3.38
CA LEU A 235 12.26 1.29 2.35
C LEU A 235 12.38 2.23 1.15
N CYS A 236 11.26 2.83 0.73
CA CYS A 236 11.22 3.84 -0.31
C CYS A 236 9.91 4.63 -0.27
N THR A 237 9.89 5.73 -1.01
CA THR A 237 8.65 6.47 -1.31
C THR A 237 8.35 6.36 -2.80
N ALA A 238 7.18 5.84 -3.15
CA ALA A 238 6.65 5.86 -4.52
C ALA A 238 5.75 7.09 -4.72
N VAL A 239 5.84 7.70 -5.90
CA VAL A 239 4.99 8.83 -6.31
C VAL A 239 4.45 8.55 -7.69
N ILE A 240 3.15 8.33 -7.78
CA ILE A 240 2.41 8.17 -9.03
C ILE A 240 1.76 9.52 -9.35
N ASP A 241 2.26 10.17 -10.39
CA ASP A 241 1.78 11.44 -10.89
C ASP A 241 0.89 11.19 -12.11
N LEU A 242 -0.42 11.42 -11.97
CA LEU A 242 -1.40 11.10 -13.02
C LEU A 242 -1.34 12.12 -14.15
N ASP A 243 -0.91 13.36 -13.86
CA ASP A 243 -0.80 14.43 -14.84
C ASP A 243 0.44 14.23 -15.72
N GLU A 244 1.58 13.90 -15.11
CA GLU A 244 2.83 13.59 -15.82
C GLU A 244 2.89 12.13 -16.33
N LYS A 245 1.96 11.26 -15.90
CA LYS A 245 1.92 9.82 -16.19
C LYS A 245 3.24 9.13 -15.84
N THR A 246 3.70 9.38 -14.62
CA THR A 246 4.97 8.80 -14.13
C THR A 246 4.79 8.09 -12.81
N LEU A 247 5.57 7.02 -12.62
CA LEU A 247 5.87 6.47 -11.31
C LEU A 247 7.32 6.82 -10.98
N SER A 248 7.53 7.58 -9.91
CA SER A 248 8.84 7.88 -9.35
C SER A 248 9.08 7.09 -8.08
N ILE A 249 10.32 6.66 -7.84
CA ILE A 249 10.75 6.03 -6.59
C ILE A 249 11.88 6.85 -6.00
N ILE A 250 11.73 7.22 -4.74
CA ILE A 250 12.72 7.95 -3.95
C ILE A 250 13.29 7.00 -2.91
N GLU A 251 14.61 6.77 -2.96
CA GLU A 251 15.30 6.00 -1.93
C GLU A 251 15.84 6.94 -0.84
N GLY A 252 15.45 6.69 0.41
CA GLY A 252 15.71 7.58 1.54
C GLY A 252 14.64 8.67 1.69
N ASN A 253 14.88 9.63 2.59
CA ASN A 253 13.82 10.56 3.01
C ASN A 253 13.31 11.45 1.85
N PRO A 254 12.02 11.38 1.47
CA PRO A 254 11.47 12.12 0.34
C PRO A 254 11.45 13.64 0.54
N LYS A 255 11.62 14.11 1.78
CA LYS A 255 11.76 15.54 2.10
C LYS A 255 13.11 16.12 1.66
N GLU A 256 14.15 15.29 1.61
CA GLU A 256 15.53 15.72 1.39
C GLU A 256 16.10 15.25 0.05
N ARG A 257 15.50 14.23 -0.54
CA ARG A 257 16.02 13.54 -1.73
C ARG A 257 15.14 13.73 -2.96
N LYS A 258 15.76 13.51 -4.11
CA LYS A 258 15.09 13.49 -5.42
C LYS A 258 14.79 12.06 -5.83
N SER A 259 13.90 11.89 -6.81
CA SER A 259 13.59 10.59 -7.40
C SER A 259 14.87 9.89 -7.88
N THR A 260 15.08 8.66 -7.41
CA THR A 260 16.15 7.77 -7.87
C THR A 260 15.77 7.12 -9.20
N TYR A 261 14.52 6.64 -9.30
CA TYR A 261 13.98 6.02 -10.51
C TYR A 261 12.73 6.75 -10.95
N VAL A 262 12.56 6.89 -12.28
CA VAL A 262 11.37 7.49 -12.89
C VAL A 262 10.97 6.64 -14.08
N PHE A 263 9.72 6.18 -14.08
CA PHE A 263 9.13 5.38 -15.12
C PHE A 263 8.00 6.15 -15.78
N SER A 264 8.00 6.23 -17.11
CA SER A 264 6.83 6.65 -17.87
C SER A 264 5.83 5.50 -17.94
N MET A 265 4.54 5.82 -17.79
CA MET A 265 3.44 4.86 -17.76
C MET A 265 2.44 5.10 -18.90
#